data_AF-A0A7K1G621-F1
#
_entry.id   AF-A0A7K1G621-F1
#
_cell.length_a   1.000
_cell.length_b   1.000
_cell.length_c   1.000
_cell.angle_alpha   90.00
_cell.angle_beta   90.00
_cell.angle_gamma   90.00
#
_symmetry.space_group_name_H-M   'P 1'
#
loop_
_entity.id
_entity.type
_entity.pdbx_description
1 polymer ?
#
loop_
_entity_poly.entity_id
_entity_poly.type
_entity_poly.pdbx_seq_one_letter_code
_entity_poly.pdbx_strand_id
1 'polypeptide(L)'
;MKYKKLSDYDIFLRGQLIVNLPVIFIILIIGFGLSMYVDLRFKTAMIIGVVLGWIYWSFSVKKWIQWAVANDVDEERLVRIGKRGLLVWSKSTVETVTKHNRTPFI
;
A
#
# COMPACT_ATOMS: atom_id res chain seq x y z
N MET A 1 4.66 -6.01 -30.84
CA MET A 1 5.07 -6.26 -29.44
C MET A 1 3.94 -7.01 -28.74
N LYS A 2 4.19 -8.21 -28.20
CA LYS A 2 3.17 -8.96 -27.43
C LYS A 2 2.97 -8.27 -26.08
N TYR A 3 1.83 -7.60 -25.87
CA TYR A 3 1.42 -7.11 -24.55
C TYR A 3 1.30 -8.31 -23.62
N LYS A 4 2.30 -8.53 -22.76
CA LYS A 4 2.29 -9.62 -21.79
C LYS A 4 1.27 -9.23 -20.72
N LYS A 5 0.06 -9.80 -20.79
CA LYS A 5 -1.00 -9.59 -19.80
C LYS A 5 -0.38 -9.89 -18.42
N LEU A 6 -0.32 -8.89 -17.53
CA LEU A 6 0.24 -9.03 -16.19
C LEU A 6 -0.49 -10.16 -15.45
N SER A 7 0.26 -11.05 -14.80
CA SER A 7 -0.31 -12.13 -14.01
C SER A 7 -0.91 -11.58 -12.71
N ASP A 8 -1.94 -12.26 -12.17
CA ASP A 8 -2.49 -11.93 -10.84
C ASP A 8 -1.40 -11.94 -9.77
N TYR A 9 -0.47 -12.88 -9.89
CA TYR A 9 0.68 -13.02 -9.01
C TYR A 9 1.64 -11.83 -9.07
N ASP A 10 1.90 -11.29 -10.27
CA ASP A 10 2.80 -10.16 -10.44
C ASP A 10 2.21 -8.89 -9.80
N ILE A 11 0.90 -8.68 -10.00
CA ILE A 11 0.16 -7.54 -9.44
C ILE A 11 0.14 -7.64 -7.90
N PHE A 12 -0.12 -8.83 -7.38
CA PHE A 12 -0.10 -9.11 -5.94
C PHE A 12 1.29 -8.89 -5.35
N LEU A 13 2.33 -9.50 -5.92
CA LEU A 13 3.69 -9.43 -5.42
C LEU A 13 4.20 -8.00 -5.42
N ARG A 14 3.92 -7.25 -6.48
CA ARG A 14 4.28 -5.84 -6.57
C ARG A 14 3.55 -4.98 -5.54
N GLY A 15 2.30 -5.31 -5.23
CA GLY A 15 1.56 -4.69 -4.13
C GLY A 15 2.20 -4.95 -2.77
N GLN A 16 2.58 -6.19 -2.49
CA GLN A 16 3.28 -6.55 -1.25
C GLN A 16 4.63 -5.83 -1.13
N LEU A 17 5.40 -5.76 -2.21
CA LEU A 17 6.72 -5.12 -2.23
C LEU A 17 6.67 -3.60 -2.11
N ILE A 18 5.66 -2.94 -2.68
CA ILE A 18 5.53 -1.47 -2.63
C ILE A 18 4.88 -1.01 -1.32
N VAL A 19 3.93 -1.79 -0.82
CA VAL A 19 3.09 -1.39 0.30
C VAL A 19 3.54 -2.04 1.60
N ASN A 20 3.52 -3.37 1.69
CA ASN A 20 3.69 -4.07 2.96
C ASN A 20 5.16 -4.13 3.39
N LEU A 21 6.08 -4.40 2.46
CA LEU A 21 7.50 -4.50 2.79
C LEU A 21 8.05 -3.20 3.41
N PRO A 22 7.82 -2.00 2.83
CA PRO A 22 8.32 -0.77 3.42
C PRO A 22 7.63 -0.42 4.74
N VAL A 23 6.35 -0.77 4.92
CA VAL A 23 5.63 -0.57 6.19
C VAL A 23 6.28 -1.39 7.31
N ILE A 24 6.63 -2.64 7.04
CA ILE A 24 7.35 -3.49 8.00
C ILE A 24 8.71 -2.86 8.34
N PHE A 25 9.45 -2.37 7.34
CA PHE A 25 10.71 -1.68 7.58
C PHE A 25 10.54 -0.41 8.42
N ILE A 26 9.51 0.41 8.15
CA ILE A 26 9.21 1.61 8.94
C ILE A 26 8.95 1.22 10.40
N ILE A 27 8.09 0.22 10.64
CA ILE A 27 7.76 -0.23 11.99
C ILE A 27 9.01 -0.74 12.72
N LEU A 28 9.85 -1.53 12.07
CA LEU A 28 11.07 -2.06 12.67
C LEU A 28 12.10 -0.96 12.94
N ILE A 29 12.37 -0.09 11.95
CA ILE A 29 13.36 1.00 12.09
C ILE A 29 12.92 1.97 13.18
N ILE A 30 11.64 2.36 13.21
CA ILE A 30 11.10 3.26 14.23
C ILE A 30 11.08 2.56 15.59
N GLY A 31 10.56 1.34 15.66
CA GLY A 31 10.44 0.57 16.90
C GLY A 31 11.79 0.33 17.59
N PHE A 32 12.76 -0.20 16.85
CA PHE A 32 14.11 -0.47 17.36
C PHE A 32 14.96 0.81 17.46
N GLY A 33 14.83 1.73 16.51
CA GLY A 33 15.60 2.97 16.49
C GLY A 33 15.25 3.88 17.67
N LEU A 34 13.96 4.15 17.90
CA LEU A 34 13.56 4.96 19.06
C LEU A 34 13.83 4.26 20.39
N SER A 35 13.71 2.93 20.47
CA SER A 35 14.02 2.23 21.72
C SER A 35 15.51 2.20 22.03
N MET A 36 16.38 2.14 21.02
CA MET A 36 17.84 2.05 21.22
C MET A 36 18.49 3.43 21.42
N TYR A 37 18.01 4.47 20.74
CA TYR A 37 18.67 5.79 20.72
C TYR A 37 17.99 6.89 21.55
N VAL A 38 16.71 6.73 21.91
CA VAL A 38 15.90 7.79 22.54
C VAL A 38 15.40 7.38 23.94
N ASP A 39 15.83 6.22 24.45
CA ASP A 39 15.40 5.61 25.73
C ASP A 39 13.86 5.57 25.89
N LEU A 40 13.17 5.49 24.74
CA LEU A 40 11.73 5.48 24.68
C LEU A 40 11.25 4.06 24.97
N ARG A 41 10.26 3.90 25.86
CA ARG A 41 9.70 2.58 26.15
C ARG A 41 9.30 1.90 24.85
N PHE A 42 9.75 0.66 24.66
CA PHE A 42 9.54 -0.11 23.43
C PHE A 42 8.07 -0.10 22.97
N LYS A 43 7.12 -0.22 23.90
CA LYS A 43 5.68 -0.14 23.61
C LYS A 43 5.29 1.18 22.92
N THR A 44 5.80 2.31 23.39
CA THR A 44 5.52 3.64 22.82
C THR A 44 6.20 3.82 21.46
N ALA A 45 7.46 3.37 21.32
CA ALA A 45 8.17 3.39 20.05
C ALA A 45 7.46 2.56 18.97
N MET A 46 6.96 1.39 19.34
CA MET A 46 6.16 0.54 18.46
C MET A 46 4.85 1.20 18.02
N ILE A 47 4.15 1.89 18.93
CA ILE A 47 2.93 2.63 18.58
C ILE A 47 3.24 3.71 17.52
N ILE A 48 4.32 4.48 17.73
CA ILE A 48 4.76 5.49 16.75
C ILE A 48 5.09 4.84 15.41
N GLY A 49 5.79 3.71 15.42
CA GLY A 49 6.12 2.93 14.22
C GLY A 49 4.88 2.48 13.46
N VAL A 50 3.87 1.98 14.17
CA VAL A 50 2.59 1.58 13.57
C VAL A 50 1.85 2.77 12.97
N VAL A 51 1.79 3.92 13.66
CA VAL A 51 1.14 5.13 13.14
C VAL A 51 1.82 5.61 11.85
N LEU A 52 3.15 5.72 11.86
CA LEU A 52 3.91 6.13 10.67
C LEU A 52 3.81 5.12 9.53
N GLY A 53 3.88 3.83 9.85
CA GLY A 53 3.65 2.74 8.90
C GLY A 53 2.27 2.83 8.27
N TRP A 54 1.23 3.12 9.06
CA TRP A 54 -0.14 3.28 8.55
C TRP A 54 -0.30 4.47 7.61
N ILE A 55 0.33 5.60 7.94
CA ILE A 55 0.36 6.78 7.07
C ILE A 55 1.00 6.42 5.73
N TYR A 56 2.18 5.79 5.75
CA TYR A 56 2.87 5.37 4.54
C TYR A 56 2.06 4.36 3.73
N TRP A 57 1.42 3.40 4.41
CA TRP A 57 0.54 2.40 3.80
C TRP A 57 -0.58 3.08 2.99
N SER A 58 -1.25 4.08 3.58
CA SER A 58 -2.36 4.80 2.93
C SER A 58 -1.93 5.48 1.62
N PHE A 59 -0.75 6.08 1.57
CA PHE A 59 -0.22 6.68 0.34
C PHE A 59 0.23 5.63 -0.68
N SER A 60 0.90 4.58 -0.22
CA SER A 60 1.48 3.56 -1.08
C SER A 60 0.44 2.67 -1.74
N VAL A 61 -0.65 2.37 -1.05
CA VAL A 61 -1.81 1.68 -1.63
C VAL A 61 -2.37 2.46 -2.81
N LYS A 62 -2.55 3.79 -2.68
CA LYS A 62 -3.03 4.64 -3.78
C LYS A 62 -2.09 4.58 -4.99
N LYS A 63 -0.78 4.67 -4.76
CA LYS A 63 0.24 4.55 -5.82
C LYS A 63 0.20 3.18 -6.50
N TRP A 64 0.03 2.10 -5.74
CA TRP A 64 -0.10 0.76 -6.30
C TRP A 64 -1.37 0.60 -7.14
N ILE A 65 -2.50 1.16 -6.69
CA ILE A 65 -3.75 1.17 -7.46
C ILE A 65 -3.57 1.93 -8.78
N GLN A 66 -3.02 3.14 -8.73
CA GLN A 66 -2.75 3.94 -9.92
C GLN A 66 -1.82 3.22 -10.90
N TRP A 67 -0.77 2.58 -10.37
CA TRP A 67 0.15 1.78 -11.18
C TRP A 67 -0.58 0.62 -11.86
N ALA A 68 -1.43 -0.12 -11.14
CA ALA A 68 -2.15 -1.27 -11.70
C ALA A 68 -3.12 -0.83 -12.82
N VAL A 69 -3.87 0.25 -12.60
CA VAL A 69 -4.80 0.81 -13.59
C VAL A 69 -4.06 1.32 -14.83
N ALA A 70 -2.91 1.98 -14.65
CA ALA A 70 -2.06 2.41 -15.76
C ALA A 70 -1.46 1.24 -16.56
N ASN A 71 -1.50 0.01 -16.03
CA ASN A 71 -1.04 -1.21 -16.68
C ASN A 71 -2.21 -2.08 -17.17
N ASP A 72 -3.37 -1.48 -17.45
CA ASP A 72 -4.55 -2.16 -18.01
C ASP A 72 -5.09 -3.29 -17.10
N VAL A 73 -4.95 -3.11 -15.78
CA VAL A 73 -5.57 -4.01 -14.81
C VAL A 73 -6.97 -3.52 -14.49
N ASP A 74 -7.96 -4.35 -14.83
CA ASP A 74 -9.36 -4.15 -14.51
C ASP A 74 -9.58 -3.90 -12.99
N GLU A 75 -10.45 -2.94 -12.66
CA GLU A 75 -10.72 -2.53 -11.28
C GLU A 75 -11.30 -3.68 -10.43
N GLU A 76 -12.16 -4.54 -10.99
CA GLU A 76 -12.73 -5.68 -10.27
C GLU A 76 -11.67 -6.73 -9.97
N ARG A 77 -10.78 -6.97 -10.94
CA ARG A 77 -9.61 -7.84 -10.77
C ARG A 77 -8.67 -7.29 -9.70
N LEU A 78 -8.42 -5.98 -9.72
CA LEU A 78 -7.58 -5.29 -8.75
C LEU A 78 -8.15 -5.34 -7.33
N VAL A 79 -9.46 -5.16 -7.16
CA VAL A 79 -10.13 -5.29 -5.86
C VAL A 79 -10.01 -6.71 -5.32
N ARG A 80 -10.16 -7.73 -6.17
CA ARG A 80 -10.01 -9.13 -5.77
C ARG A 80 -8.60 -9.43 -5.27
N ILE A 81 -7.57 -8.96 -6.00
CA ILE A 81 -6.17 -9.13 -5.64
C ILE A 81 -5.84 -8.32 -4.38
N GLY A 82 -6.28 -7.07 -4.32
CA GLY A 82 -6.03 -6.15 -3.22
C GLY A 82 -6.64 -6.61 -1.89
N LYS A 83 -7.86 -7.17 -1.92
CA LYS A 83 -8.48 -7.78 -0.73
C LYS A 83 -7.70 -8.99 -0.22
N ARG A 84 -7.26 -9.88 -1.12
CA ARG A 84 -6.45 -11.06 -0.74
C ARG A 84 -5.10 -10.66 -0.14
N GLY A 85 -4.51 -9.57 -0.61
CA GLY A 85 -3.24 -9.07 -0.10
C GLY A 85 -3.34 -8.15 1.11
N LEU A 86 -4.53 -7.90 1.65
CA LEU A 86 -4.77 -6.88 2.68
C LEU A 86 -4.25 -5.50 2.27
N LEU A 87 -4.18 -5.23 0.97
CA LEU A 87 -3.75 -3.96 0.39
C LEU A 87 -4.94 -3.01 0.22
N VAL A 88 -6.15 -3.57 0.09
CA VAL A 88 -7.39 -2.82 -0.13
C VAL A 88 -8.47 -3.34 0.80
N TRP A 89 -9.08 -2.44 1.56
CA TRP A 89 -10.17 -2.77 2.48
C TRP A 89 -11.54 -2.81 1.80
N SER A 90 -11.78 -1.95 0.82
CA SER A 90 -13.08 -1.81 0.17
C SER A 90 -12.97 -1.53 -1.34
N LYS A 91 -14.02 -1.90 -2.08
CA LYS A 91 -14.17 -1.49 -3.50
C LYS A 91 -14.15 0.03 -3.63
N SER A 92 -14.72 0.75 -2.66
CA SER A 92 -14.72 2.20 -2.62
C SER A 92 -13.33 2.82 -2.58
N THR A 93 -12.32 2.13 -2.03
CA THR A 93 -10.94 2.64 -2.02
C THR A 93 -10.37 2.67 -3.45
N VAL A 94 -10.61 1.61 -4.23
CA VAL A 94 -10.17 1.54 -5.63
C VAL A 94 -10.96 2.54 -6.46
N GLU A 95 -12.29 2.55 -6.33
CA GLU A 95 -13.16 3.48 -7.06
C GLU A 95 -12.85 4.95 -6.74
N THR A 96 -12.49 5.29 -5.50
CA THR A 96 -12.08 6.65 -5.14
C THR A 96 -10.79 6.99 -5.86
N VAL A 97 -9.79 6.11 -5.85
CA VAL A 97 -8.51 6.39 -6.52
C VAL A 97 -8.68 6.48 -8.04
N THR A 98 -9.56 5.68 -8.65
CA THR A 98 -9.77 5.69 -10.10
C THR A 98 -10.73 6.79 -10.57
N LYS A 99 -11.83 7.05 -9.86
CA LYS A 99 -12.81 8.10 -10.20
C LYS A 99 -12.33 9.49 -9.81
N HIS A 100 -11.64 9.66 -8.68
CA HIS A 100 -11.10 10.97 -8.28
C HIS A 100 -9.96 11.42 -9.20
N ASN A 101 -9.36 10.50 -9.97
CA ASN A 101 -8.42 10.83 -11.05
C ASN A 101 -9.11 11.35 -12.33
N ARG A 102 -10.46 11.30 -12.42
CA ARG A 102 -11.24 11.88 -13.53
C ARG A 102 -11.82 13.26 -13.22
N THR A 103 -11.79 13.69 -11.96
CA THR A 103 -12.26 15.03 -11.56
C THR A 103 -11.12 15.74 -10.83
N PRO A 104 -10.30 16.55 -11.52
CA PRO A 104 -9.53 17.54 -10.81
C PRO A 104 -10.57 18.49 -10.20
N PHE A 105 -10.57 18.57 -8.87
CA PHE A 105 -11.12 19.65 -8.06
C PHE A 105 -12.31 20.42 -8.66
N ILE A 106 -13.52 20.17 -8.13
CA ILE A 106 -14.58 21.19 -8.15
C ILE A 106 -14.04 22.44 -7.46
#